data_AF-A0AAU2S6K5-F1
#
_entry.id   AF-A0AAU2S6K5-F1
#
_cell.length_a   1.000
_cell.length_b   1.000
_cell.length_c   1.000
_cell.angle_alpha   90.00
_cell.angle_beta   90.00
_cell.angle_gamma   90.00
#
_symmetry.space_group_name_H-M   'P 1'
#
loop_
_entity.id
_entity.type
_entity.pdbx_description
1 polymer ?
#
loop_
_entity_poly.entity_id
_entity_poly.type
_entity_poly.pdbx_seq_one_letter_code
_entity_poly.pdbx_strand_id
1 'polypeptide(L)'
;MAVRRDPVVRAPGGVKVGPAQADDWIMTSTHSPAQPKATPPPVVPPDPSTGARALRAAVWLLPAVAVACAGFRRRWMSDDAFIYVRTVRQVLAGNGPVFNVGERVESSTGTLWQWLLVAAGAVGADPASAAVYGGLVLTSAGFALAGLGALRLYGGRAVVPLGSLLLLGLPPVWDFATSGLETGLLTCWIAGAWLALIARPRSPTTSVLIGLGPLARPDLGLVSVVFLGAQWLVVRPSWRGMLAGAGAAGALPGAYEVFRAGYYGHLVPLPAVTKEASRSLWGRGLGYVADLALP
;
A
#
# COMPACT_ATOMS: atom_id res chain seq x y z
N MET A 1 -74.82 7.00 6.50
CA MET A 1 -75.28 6.46 5.19
C MET A 1 -74.03 5.96 4.47
N ALA A 2 -73.65 4.69 4.65
CA ALA A 2 -74.12 3.50 3.92
C ALA A 2 -73.42 3.36 2.55
N VAL A 3 -72.96 2.20 2.07
CA VAL A 3 -72.90 0.80 2.54
C VAL A 3 -71.98 0.07 1.52
N ARG A 4 -71.19 -0.92 1.96
CA ARG A 4 -70.48 -1.91 1.10
C ARG A 4 -71.44 -2.65 0.18
N ARG A 5 -71.00 -3.04 -1.02
CA ARG A 5 -71.49 -4.25 -1.70
C ARG A 5 -70.37 -4.95 -2.47
N ASP A 6 -70.04 -6.15 -2.04
CA ASP A 6 -69.43 -7.18 -2.88
C ASP A 6 -70.54 -7.89 -3.69
N PRO A 7 -70.24 -8.48 -4.86
CA PRO A 7 -71.01 -9.59 -5.38
C PRO A 7 -70.23 -10.91 -5.32
N VAL A 8 -70.91 -11.91 -4.77
CA VAL A 8 -70.59 -13.34 -4.84
C VAL A 8 -71.01 -13.88 -6.21
N VAL A 9 -70.16 -14.69 -6.88
CA VAL A 9 -70.60 -15.61 -7.95
C VAL A 9 -69.92 -16.99 -7.83
N ARG A 10 -70.80 -17.97 -7.55
CA ARG A 10 -70.87 -19.44 -7.77
C ARG A 10 -69.69 -20.27 -8.31
N ALA A 11 -69.61 -21.47 -7.71
CA ALA A 11 -68.86 -22.70 -8.03
C ALA A 11 -69.32 -23.41 -9.34
N PRO A 12 -68.67 -24.51 -9.82
CA PRO A 12 -68.94 -25.85 -9.25
C PRO A 12 -67.77 -26.87 -9.32
N GLY A 13 -67.84 -27.93 -8.49
CA GLY A 13 -66.98 -29.10 -8.63
C GLY A 13 -67.01 -29.97 -7.38
N GLY A 14 -68.03 -30.82 -7.27
CA GLY A 14 -68.24 -31.68 -6.10
C GLY A 14 -67.55 -33.03 -6.19
N VAL A 15 -67.21 -33.59 -5.03
CA VAL A 15 -67.27 -35.02 -4.74
C VAL A 15 -67.66 -35.16 -3.27
N LYS A 16 -68.74 -35.91 -2.98
CA LYS A 16 -69.12 -36.37 -1.65
C LYS A 16 -68.50 -37.77 -1.43
N VAL A 17 -67.84 -37.98 -0.30
CA VAL A 17 -67.54 -39.31 0.27
C VAL A 17 -67.98 -39.30 1.73
N GLY A 18 -68.62 -40.39 2.16
CA GLY A 18 -69.37 -40.54 3.41
C GLY A 18 -68.54 -40.52 4.72
N PRO A 19 -69.21 -40.71 5.87
CA PRO A 19 -68.67 -40.35 7.18
C PRO A 19 -67.68 -41.39 7.68
N ALA A 20 -66.45 -40.97 7.96
CA ALA A 20 -65.51 -41.73 8.78
C ALA A 20 -65.57 -41.17 10.21
N GLN A 21 -66.07 -42.02 11.09
CA GLN A 21 -66.03 -41.89 12.54
C GLN A 21 -64.57 -41.77 12.99
N ALA A 22 -64.21 -40.65 13.61
CA ALA A 22 -62.90 -40.43 14.21
C ALA A 22 -63.11 -40.08 15.68
N ASP A 23 -62.61 -40.97 16.53
CA ASP A 23 -62.66 -40.89 17.98
C ASP A 23 -61.94 -39.64 18.51
N ASP A 24 -62.69 -38.83 19.25
CA ASP A 24 -62.21 -37.59 19.87
C ASP A 24 -61.50 -37.93 21.19
N TRP A 25 -60.23 -38.36 21.10
CA TRP A 25 -59.36 -38.51 22.27
C TRP A 25 -58.69 -37.17 22.60
N ILE A 26 -59.32 -36.41 23.49
CA ILE A 26 -58.70 -35.24 24.13
C ILE A 26 -57.59 -35.74 25.07
N MET A 27 -56.35 -35.80 24.56
CA MET A 27 -55.16 -35.83 25.41
C MET A 27 -54.86 -34.43 25.92
N THR A 28 -55.27 -34.13 27.15
CA THR A 28 -54.76 -32.99 27.91
C THR A 28 -53.28 -33.21 28.23
N SER A 29 -52.39 -32.75 27.35
CA SER A 29 -50.97 -32.67 27.65
C SER A 29 -50.71 -31.54 28.65
N THR A 30 -50.26 -31.86 29.86
CA THR A 30 -49.90 -30.89 30.92
C THR A 30 -48.49 -30.30 30.77
N HIS A 31 -47.97 -30.19 29.54
CA HIS A 31 -46.67 -29.56 29.33
C HIS A 31 -46.79 -28.04 29.31
N SER A 32 -46.34 -27.41 30.39
CA SER A 32 -46.02 -25.97 30.41
C SER A 32 -45.03 -25.66 29.29
N PRO A 33 -45.30 -24.69 28.39
CA PRO A 33 -44.33 -24.32 27.36
C PRO A 33 -43.05 -23.84 28.05
N ALA A 34 -41.93 -24.51 27.75
CA ALA A 34 -40.62 -24.12 28.25
C ALA A 34 -40.35 -22.67 27.88
N GLN A 35 -40.17 -21.80 28.88
CA GLN A 35 -39.81 -20.41 28.61
C GLN A 35 -38.48 -20.39 27.85
N PRO A 36 -38.37 -19.64 26.74
CA PRO A 36 -37.12 -19.52 26.02
C PRO A 36 -36.04 -19.01 26.98
N LYS A 37 -35.00 -19.82 27.22
CA LYS A 37 -33.82 -19.42 27.98
C LYS A 37 -33.27 -18.15 27.33
N ALA A 38 -33.39 -17.03 28.03
CA ALA A 38 -32.77 -15.78 27.61
C ALA A 38 -31.27 -16.02 27.40
N THR A 39 -30.81 -15.89 26.16
CA THR A 39 -29.39 -15.95 25.84
C THR A 39 -28.71 -14.83 26.63
N PRO A 40 -27.67 -15.12 27.44
CA PRO A 40 -26.95 -14.05 28.11
C PRO A 40 -26.43 -13.06 27.06
N PRO A 41 -26.49 -11.75 27.35
CA PRO A 41 -26.01 -10.75 26.40
C PRO A 41 -24.56 -11.05 26.03
N PRO A 42 -24.15 -10.83 24.76
CA PRO A 42 -22.78 -11.04 24.35
C PRO A 42 -21.86 -10.24 25.27
N VAL A 43 -20.90 -10.94 25.91
CA VAL A 43 -19.88 -10.31 26.74
C VAL A 43 -19.00 -9.48 25.82
N VAL A 44 -19.26 -8.18 25.75
CA VAL A 44 -18.41 -7.23 25.04
C VAL A 44 -17.14 -7.08 25.89
N PRO A 45 -15.95 -7.47 25.39
CA PRO A 45 -14.73 -7.29 26.15
C PRO A 45 -14.53 -5.80 26.46
N PRO A 46 -14.05 -5.46 27.66
CA PRO A 46 -13.87 -4.08 28.06
C PRO A 46 -12.90 -3.37 27.11
N ASP A 47 -13.22 -2.12 26.82
CA ASP A 47 -12.41 -1.25 25.97
C ASP A 47 -11.00 -1.13 26.58
N PRO A 48 -9.91 -1.40 25.83
CA PRO A 48 -8.57 -1.44 26.42
C PRO A 48 -8.23 -0.09 27.05
N SER A 49 -7.63 -0.14 28.25
CA SER A 49 -7.17 1.05 28.96
C SER A 49 -6.23 1.89 28.09
N THR A 50 -6.16 3.19 28.36
CA THR A 50 -5.27 4.13 27.65
C THR A 50 -3.82 3.63 27.62
N GLY A 51 -3.34 3.01 28.71
CA GLY A 51 -2.02 2.40 28.78
C GLY A 51 -1.84 1.19 27.85
N ALA A 52 -2.86 0.32 27.74
CA ALA A 52 -2.81 -0.82 26.82
C ALA A 52 -2.82 -0.38 25.34
N ARG A 53 -3.54 0.70 25.01
CA ARG A 53 -3.53 1.30 23.66
C ARG A 53 -2.16 1.89 23.31
N ALA A 54 -1.55 2.62 24.25
CA ALA A 54 -0.21 3.19 24.08
C ALA A 54 0.87 2.11 23.90
N LEU A 55 0.84 1.06 24.72
CA LEU A 55 1.77 -0.06 24.59
C LEU A 55 1.65 -0.76 23.23
N ARG A 56 0.42 -0.98 22.75
CA ARG A 56 0.19 -1.56 21.41
C ARG A 56 0.75 -0.67 20.31
N ALA A 57 0.47 0.63 20.34
CA ALA A 57 1.03 1.56 19.36
C ALA A 57 2.57 1.55 19.40
N ALA A 58 3.16 1.52 20.60
CA ALA A 58 4.61 1.43 20.77
C ALA A 58 5.19 0.16 20.14
N VAL A 59 4.57 -1.01 20.31
CA VAL A 59 5.02 -2.27 19.68
C VAL A 59 5.11 -2.17 18.16
N TRP A 60 4.12 -1.53 17.52
CA TRP A 60 4.09 -1.38 16.06
C TRP A 60 5.00 -0.26 15.53
N LEU A 61 5.30 0.75 16.34
CA LEU A 61 6.13 1.89 15.95
C LEU A 61 7.61 1.73 16.34
N LEU A 62 7.92 0.83 17.28
CA LEU A 62 9.30 0.55 17.71
C LEU A 62 10.24 0.21 16.54
N PRO A 63 9.84 -0.58 15.52
CA PRO A 63 10.70 -0.84 14.38
C PRO A 63 11.14 0.41 13.61
N ALA A 64 10.30 1.44 13.55
CA ALA A 64 10.63 2.71 12.91
C ALA A 64 11.71 3.47 13.67
N VAL A 65 11.64 3.45 15.01
CA VAL A 65 12.68 4.05 15.86
C VAL A 65 13.97 3.25 15.76
N ALA A 66 13.89 1.91 15.72
CA ALA A 66 15.06 1.05 15.59
C ALA A 66 15.83 1.29 14.28
N VAL A 67 15.13 1.35 13.13
CA VAL A 67 15.78 1.63 11.83
C VAL A 67 16.37 3.04 11.78
N ALA A 68 15.69 4.03 12.37
CA ALA A 68 16.18 5.40 12.48
C ALA A 68 17.52 5.45 13.25
N CYS A 69 17.56 4.82 14.42
CA CYS A 69 18.76 4.75 15.27
C CYS A 69 19.89 3.98 14.58
N ALA A 70 19.59 2.82 13.98
CA ALA A 70 20.59 1.99 13.31
C ALA A 70 21.20 2.70 12.10
N GLY A 71 20.36 3.29 11.23
CA GLY A 71 20.80 4.03 10.06
C GLY A 71 21.58 5.30 10.43
N PHE A 72 21.13 6.06 11.44
CA PHE A 72 21.84 7.27 11.87
C PHE A 72 23.26 6.98 12.37
N ARG A 73 23.42 5.91 13.16
CA ARG A 73 24.72 5.47 13.70
C ARG A 73 25.72 5.06 12.62
N ARG A 74 25.25 4.67 11.44
CA ARG A 74 26.05 4.19 10.31
C ARG A 74 25.91 5.04 9.07
N ARG A 75 25.48 6.29 9.20
CA ARG A 75 25.19 7.16 8.06
C ARG A 75 26.40 7.28 7.13
N TRP A 76 26.16 7.03 5.85
CA TRP A 76 27.14 7.10 4.77
C TRP A 76 26.43 7.59 3.51
N MET A 77 27.16 7.84 2.44
CA MET A 77 26.59 8.12 1.13
C MET A 77 27.28 7.22 0.10
N SER A 78 26.48 6.63 -0.79
CA SER A 78 26.99 5.82 -1.89
C SER A 78 27.57 6.69 -2.99
N ASP A 79 28.62 6.19 -3.64
CA ASP A 79 29.21 6.85 -4.82
C ASP A 79 28.16 7.08 -5.93
N ASP A 80 27.25 6.11 -6.12
CA ASP A 80 26.15 6.23 -7.09
C ASP A 80 25.19 7.39 -6.75
N ALA A 81 25.06 7.75 -5.47
CA ALA A 81 24.18 8.84 -5.06
C ALA A 81 24.71 10.23 -5.48
N PHE A 82 25.99 10.36 -5.83
CA PHE A 82 26.52 11.60 -6.40
C PHE A 82 25.94 11.93 -7.78
N ILE A 83 25.35 10.94 -8.48
CA ILE A 83 24.56 11.19 -9.68
C ILE A 83 23.39 12.13 -9.36
N TYR A 84 22.65 11.87 -8.28
CA TYR A 84 21.59 12.77 -7.83
C TYR A 84 22.14 14.14 -7.43
N VAL A 85 23.19 14.19 -6.61
CA VAL A 85 23.76 15.45 -6.11
C VAL A 85 24.17 16.36 -7.27
N ARG A 86 24.87 15.80 -8.27
CA ARG A 86 25.30 16.57 -9.43
C ARG A 86 24.12 17.05 -10.24
N THR A 87 23.18 16.18 -10.59
CA THR A 87 22.00 16.58 -11.39
C THR A 87 21.17 17.63 -10.65
N VAL A 88 20.97 17.50 -9.34
CA VAL A 88 20.29 18.51 -8.52
C VAL A 88 21.01 19.86 -8.60
N ARG A 89 22.35 19.88 -8.44
CA ARG A 89 23.13 21.12 -8.58
C ARG A 89 23.00 21.74 -9.98
N GLN A 90 22.92 20.94 -11.04
CA GLN A 90 22.70 21.44 -12.40
C GLN A 90 21.31 22.06 -12.57
N VAL A 91 20.27 21.44 -12.02
CA VAL A 91 18.91 22.02 -12.03
C VAL A 91 18.91 23.36 -11.30
N LEU A 92 19.49 23.42 -10.10
CA LEU A 92 19.56 24.64 -9.29
C LEU A 92 20.41 25.74 -9.95
N ALA A 93 21.41 25.38 -10.75
CA ALA A 93 22.20 26.31 -11.55
C ALA A 93 21.50 26.77 -12.84
N GLY A 94 20.30 26.26 -13.15
CA GLY A 94 19.54 26.62 -14.34
C GLY A 94 19.89 25.85 -15.61
N ASN A 95 20.74 24.82 -15.52
CA ASN A 95 21.18 24.02 -16.67
C ASN A 95 20.18 22.90 -17.04
N GLY A 96 19.13 22.72 -16.24
CA GLY A 96 18.13 21.67 -16.38
C GLY A 96 18.55 20.33 -15.74
N PRO A 97 17.69 19.29 -15.83
CA PRO A 97 17.90 17.99 -15.18
C PRO A 97 18.89 17.11 -15.93
N VAL A 98 20.15 17.57 -16.02
CA VAL A 98 21.23 16.88 -16.73
C VAL A 98 22.41 16.64 -15.81
N PHE A 99 23.17 15.58 -16.06
CA PHE A 99 24.43 15.34 -15.36
C PHE A 99 25.57 16.20 -15.92
N ASN A 100 25.68 16.31 -17.25
CA ASN A 100 26.62 17.18 -17.94
C ASN A 100 25.88 18.27 -18.71
N VAL A 101 26.37 19.50 -18.63
CA VAL A 101 25.79 20.63 -19.38
C VAL A 101 25.95 20.38 -20.88
N GLY A 102 24.89 20.58 -21.65
CA GLY A 102 24.85 20.30 -23.08
C GLY A 102 24.43 18.87 -23.44
N GLU A 103 24.50 17.92 -22.50
CA GLU A 103 24.08 16.54 -22.71
C GLU A 103 22.71 16.31 -22.07
N ARG A 104 21.65 16.32 -22.90
CA ARG A 104 20.28 16.07 -22.43
C ARG A 104 20.05 14.57 -22.21
N VAL A 105 20.61 14.06 -21.11
CA VAL A 105 20.52 12.66 -20.73
C VAL A 105 20.00 12.52 -19.30
N GLU A 106 18.97 11.68 -19.13
CA GLU A 106 18.43 11.34 -17.80
C GLU A 106 19.32 10.28 -17.14
N SER A 107 20.24 10.72 -16.28
CA SER A 107 21.21 9.84 -15.63
C SER A 107 20.68 9.11 -14.39
N SER A 108 19.64 9.64 -13.74
CA SER A 108 19.02 9.06 -12.55
C SER A 108 17.94 8.03 -12.89
N THR A 109 17.83 6.95 -12.12
CA THR A 109 16.71 6.00 -12.21
C THR A 109 15.45 6.47 -11.48
N GLY A 110 15.59 7.12 -10.33
CA GLY A 110 14.48 7.56 -9.48
C GLY A 110 14.11 9.01 -9.73
N THR A 111 13.28 9.26 -10.74
CA THR A 111 12.78 10.60 -11.10
C THR A 111 12.21 11.36 -9.90
N LEU A 112 11.31 10.72 -9.15
CA LEU A 112 10.63 11.36 -8.02
C LEU A 112 11.63 11.73 -6.92
N TRP A 113 12.61 10.86 -6.65
CA TRP A 113 13.66 11.13 -5.68
C TRP A 113 14.51 12.34 -6.08
N GLN A 114 14.93 12.41 -7.34
CA GLN A 114 15.66 13.56 -7.87
C GLN A 114 14.91 14.88 -7.65
N TRP A 115 13.63 14.94 -8.00
CA TRP A 115 12.85 16.18 -7.87
C TRP A 115 12.54 16.55 -6.42
N LEU A 116 12.42 15.58 -5.51
CA LEU A 116 12.35 15.85 -4.07
C LEU A 116 13.66 16.49 -3.57
N LEU A 117 14.81 16.02 -4.05
CA LEU A 117 16.11 16.61 -3.70
C LEU A 117 16.30 17.99 -4.33
N VAL A 118 15.81 18.22 -5.54
CA VAL A 118 15.75 19.57 -6.14
C VAL A 118 14.92 20.49 -5.26
N ALA A 119 13.74 20.07 -4.81
CA ALA A 119 12.89 20.87 -3.93
C ALA A 119 13.58 21.19 -2.60
N ALA A 120 14.27 20.22 -2.00
CA ALA A 120 15.05 20.43 -0.79
C ALA A 120 16.21 21.42 -1.02
N GLY A 121 16.93 21.28 -2.14
CA GLY A 121 18.02 22.20 -2.49
C GLY A 121 17.55 23.61 -2.82
N ALA A 122 16.37 23.75 -3.42
CA ALA A 122 15.77 25.06 -3.73
C ALA A 122 15.44 25.87 -2.47
N VAL A 123 15.19 25.21 -1.33
CA VAL A 123 15.01 25.87 -0.03
C VAL A 123 16.31 25.97 0.79
N GLY A 124 17.46 25.70 0.17
CA GLY A 124 18.79 25.90 0.74
C GLY A 124 19.43 24.68 1.42
N ALA A 125 18.83 23.49 1.33
CA ALA A 125 19.47 22.29 1.84
C ALA A 125 20.66 21.87 0.95
N ASP A 126 21.78 21.44 1.55
CA ASP A 126 22.84 20.78 0.80
C ASP A 126 22.29 19.46 0.20
N PRO A 127 22.38 19.23 -1.13
CA PRO A 127 21.78 18.06 -1.76
C PRO A 127 22.29 16.71 -1.23
N ALA A 128 23.57 16.62 -0.85
CA ALA A 128 24.13 15.39 -0.30
C ALA A 128 23.54 15.09 1.09
N SER A 129 23.48 16.10 1.95
CA SER A 129 22.84 15.99 3.27
C SER A 129 21.34 15.69 3.14
N ALA A 130 20.64 16.35 2.22
CA ALA A 130 19.23 16.08 1.92
C ALA A 130 19.01 14.62 1.47
N ALA A 131 19.91 14.07 0.66
CA ALA A 131 19.82 12.69 0.22
C ALA A 131 20.00 11.69 1.37
N VAL A 132 21.03 11.88 2.20
CA VAL A 132 21.33 11.00 3.34
C VAL A 132 20.21 11.02 4.37
N TYR A 133 19.85 12.21 4.86
CA TYR A 133 18.87 12.33 5.94
C TYR A 133 17.43 12.16 5.44
N GLY A 134 17.12 12.60 4.22
CA GLY A 134 15.82 12.35 3.59
C GLY A 134 15.58 10.86 3.38
N GLY A 135 16.60 10.11 2.93
CA GLY A 135 16.53 8.65 2.82
C GLY A 135 16.23 7.99 4.17
N LEU A 136 16.89 8.43 5.24
CA LEU A 136 16.69 7.89 6.58
C LEU A 136 15.28 8.20 7.11
N VAL A 137 14.82 9.43 6.93
CA VAL A 137 13.48 9.87 7.33
C VAL A 137 12.41 9.07 6.59
N LEU A 138 12.54 8.89 5.27
CA LEU A 138 11.58 8.15 4.47
C LEU A 138 11.60 6.66 4.81
N THR A 139 12.78 6.06 5.03
CA THR A 139 12.87 4.66 5.51
C THR A 139 12.12 4.49 6.82
N SER A 140 12.39 5.37 7.79
CA SER A 140 11.77 5.34 9.11
C SER A 140 10.25 5.57 9.03
N ALA A 141 9.82 6.50 8.18
CA ALA A 141 8.40 6.73 7.91
C ALA A 141 7.73 5.51 7.27
N GLY A 142 8.41 4.80 6.35
CA GLY A 142 7.90 3.55 5.77
C GLY A 142 7.66 2.47 6.82
N PHE A 143 8.61 2.27 7.74
CA PHE A 143 8.41 1.36 8.88
C PHE A 143 7.25 1.79 9.77
N ALA A 144 7.09 3.08 10.04
CA ALA A 144 5.99 3.60 10.84
C ALA A 144 4.63 3.39 10.13
N LEU A 145 4.54 3.67 8.83
CA LEU A 145 3.33 3.46 8.03
C LEU A 145 2.93 1.98 7.97
N ALA A 146 3.90 1.09 7.83
CA ALA A 146 3.66 -0.36 7.89
C ALA A 146 3.13 -0.76 9.28
N GLY A 147 3.72 -0.23 10.36
CA GLY A 147 3.23 -0.42 11.72
C GLY A 147 1.81 0.08 11.94
N LEU A 148 1.49 1.29 11.45
CA LEU A 148 0.15 1.88 11.53
C LEU A 148 -0.89 1.07 10.77
N GLY A 149 -0.56 0.57 9.58
CA GLY A 149 -1.47 -0.29 8.82
C GLY A 149 -1.69 -1.64 9.49
N ALA A 150 -0.64 -2.22 10.09
CA ALA A 150 -0.78 -3.45 10.85
C ALA A 150 -1.60 -3.24 12.13
N LEU A 151 -1.40 -2.12 12.85
CA LEU A 151 -2.24 -1.73 13.98
C LEU A 151 -3.71 -1.54 13.55
N ARG A 152 -3.98 -1.01 12.36
CA ARG A 152 -5.34 -0.88 11.83
C ARG A 152 -6.00 -2.24 11.59
N LEU A 153 -5.28 -3.21 11.06
CA LEU A 153 -5.82 -4.54 10.74
C LEU A 153 -5.90 -5.46 11.97
N TYR A 154 -4.93 -5.35 12.87
CA TYR A 154 -4.71 -6.32 13.95
C TYR A 154 -4.70 -5.70 15.35
N GLY A 155 -4.94 -4.40 15.52
CA GLY A 155 -4.75 -3.67 16.79
C GLY A 155 -5.60 -4.12 17.97
N GLY A 156 -6.61 -4.97 17.73
CA GLY A 156 -7.34 -5.69 18.78
C GLY A 156 -6.54 -6.85 19.42
N ARG A 157 -5.49 -7.33 18.77
CA ARG A 157 -4.73 -8.54 19.13
C ARG A 157 -3.31 -8.18 19.56
N ALA A 158 -2.77 -8.91 20.54
CA ALA A 158 -1.35 -8.85 20.87
C ALA A 158 -0.57 -9.61 19.80
N VAL A 159 -0.05 -8.89 18.81
CA VAL A 159 0.70 -9.46 17.69
C VAL A 159 2.05 -8.75 17.60
N VAL A 160 3.08 -9.53 17.31
CA VAL A 160 4.44 -9.05 17.11
C VAL A 160 4.61 -8.63 15.64
N PRO A 161 5.25 -7.48 15.33
CA PRO A 161 5.50 -7.03 13.95
C PRO A 161 6.61 -7.86 13.28
N LEU A 162 6.42 -9.17 13.17
CA LEU A 162 7.45 -10.11 12.72
C LEU A 162 8.05 -9.71 11.37
N GLY A 163 7.22 -9.26 10.41
CA GLY A 163 7.72 -8.79 9.11
C GLY A 163 8.72 -7.63 9.21
N SER A 164 8.41 -6.61 10.01
CA SER A 164 9.33 -5.48 10.23
C SER A 164 10.57 -5.90 11.03
N LEU A 165 10.43 -6.82 11.98
CA LEU A 165 11.57 -7.34 12.75
C LEU A 165 12.52 -8.18 11.88
N LEU A 166 11.97 -8.99 10.97
CA LEU A 166 12.76 -9.74 9.99
C LEU A 166 13.55 -8.80 9.10
N LEU A 167 12.92 -7.74 8.59
CA LEU A 167 13.62 -6.71 7.80
C LEU A 167 14.72 -6.01 8.62
N LEU A 168 14.46 -5.67 9.90
CA LEU A 168 15.48 -5.08 10.78
C LEU A 168 16.67 -6.01 11.04
N GLY A 169 16.44 -7.32 11.03
CA GLY A 169 17.49 -8.33 11.16
C GLY A 169 18.45 -8.37 9.97
N LEU A 170 18.12 -7.74 8.84
CA LEU A 170 18.93 -7.70 7.64
C LEU A 170 19.80 -6.42 7.63
N PRO A 171 21.14 -6.53 7.74
CA PRO A 171 22.02 -5.37 7.68
C PRO A 171 21.78 -4.39 6.52
N PRO A 172 21.52 -4.87 5.29
CA PRO A 172 21.25 -3.97 4.17
C PRO A 172 20.10 -2.99 4.38
N VAL A 173 19.10 -3.33 5.21
CA VAL A 173 17.92 -2.48 5.43
C VAL A 173 18.28 -1.18 6.13
N TRP A 174 19.11 -1.24 7.17
CA TRP A 174 19.53 -0.04 7.90
C TRP A 174 20.82 0.57 7.35
N ASP A 175 21.69 -0.22 6.70
CA ASP A 175 22.86 0.34 6.00
C ASP A 175 22.40 1.19 4.80
N PHE A 176 21.54 0.69 3.92
CA PHE A 176 21.10 1.45 2.75
C PHE A 176 20.06 2.53 3.04
N ALA A 177 19.56 2.63 4.28
CA ALA A 177 18.64 3.68 4.71
C ALA A 177 19.24 5.09 4.54
N THR A 178 20.57 5.21 4.58
CA THR A 178 21.28 6.49 4.44
C THR A 178 22.06 6.63 3.14
N SER A 179 22.06 5.61 2.26
CA SER A 179 22.91 5.55 1.04
C SER A 179 22.81 6.74 0.09
N GLY A 180 21.79 7.60 0.21
CA GLY A 180 21.54 8.74 -0.65
C GLY A 180 20.76 8.39 -1.93
N LEU A 181 20.49 7.10 -2.15
CA LEU A 181 19.65 6.60 -3.22
C LEU A 181 18.16 6.63 -2.84
N GLU A 182 17.32 6.32 -3.81
CA GLU A 182 15.86 6.33 -3.67
C GLU A 182 15.30 5.31 -2.66
N THR A 183 16.10 4.38 -2.14
CA THR A 183 15.66 3.24 -1.29
C THR A 183 14.66 3.63 -0.20
N GLY A 184 14.93 4.71 0.56
CA GLY A 184 14.02 5.17 1.61
C GLY A 184 12.66 5.62 1.08
N LEU A 185 12.63 6.30 -0.08
CA LEU A 185 11.40 6.68 -0.77
C LEU A 185 10.61 5.44 -1.19
N LEU A 186 11.28 4.40 -1.69
CA LEU A 186 10.64 3.14 -2.10
C LEU A 186 9.98 2.46 -0.91
N THR A 187 10.70 2.31 0.21
CA THR A 187 10.15 1.73 1.45
C THR A 187 8.94 2.51 1.95
N CYS A 188 9.04 3.84 1.97
CA CYS A 188 7.94 4.73 2.37
C CYS A 188 6.72 4.58 1.46
N TRP A 189 6.95 4.58 0.15
CA TRP A 189 5.90 4.51 -0.85
C TRP A 189 5.16 3.17 -0.80
N ILE A 190 5.86 2.03 -0.71
CA ILE A 190 5.23 0.70 -0.63
C ILE A 190 4.31 0.63 0.61
N ALA A 191 4.84 1.02 1.78
CA ALA A 191 4.08 1.01 3.02
C ALA A 191 2.90 1.99 3.01
N GLY A 192 3.11 3.19 2.47
CA GLY A 192 2.08 4.22 2.32
C GLY A 192 0.97 3.82 1.35
N ALA A 193 1.31 3.24 0.19
CA ALA A 193 0.36 2.71 -0.78
C ALA A 193 -0.48 1.59 -0.18
N TRP A 194 0.15 0.67 0.55
CA TRP A 194 -0.56 -0.38 1.27
C TRP A 194 -1.50 0.18 2.35
N LEU A 195 -1.04 1.13 3.18
CA LEU A 195 -1.88 1.77 4.19
C LEU A 195 -3.07 2.51 3.55
N ALA A 196 -2.84 3.24 2.45
CA ALA A 196 -3.90 3.95 1.73
C ALA A 196 -4.92 2.97 1.14
N LEU A 197 -4.47 1.84 0.61
CA LEU A 197 -5.31 0.77 0.09
C LEU A 197 -6.24 0.20 1.17
N ILE A 198 -5.75 -0.06 2.38
CA ILE A 198 -6.58 -0.61 3.46
C ILE A 198 -7.43 0.45 4.18
N ALA A 199 -7.00 1.71 4.17
CA ALA A 199 -7.68 2.78 4.89
C ALA A 199 -8.75 3.48 4.04
N ARG A 200 -8.45 3.74 2.76
CA ARG A 200 -9.27 4.52 1.84
C ARG A 200 -9.25 3.93 0.42
N PRO A 201 -9.64 2.66 0.22
CA PRO A 201 -9.55 1.99 -1.09
C PRO A 201 -10.36 2.68 -2.18
N ARG A 202 -11.45 3.37 -1.84
CA ARG A 202 -12.31 4.09 -2.79
C ARG A 202 -11.84 5.51 -3.12
N SER A 203 -10.80 6.01 -2.45
CA SER A 203 -10.32 7.38 -2.67
C SER A 203 -9.51 7.47 -3.98
N PRO A 204 -9.74 8.50 -4.82
CA PRO A 204 -8.91 8.72 -5.99
C PRO A 204 -7.45 9.02 -5.61
N THR A 205 -7.21 9.63 -4.44
CA THR A 205 -5.86 9.88 -3.91
C THR A 205 -5.08 8.59 -3.70
N THR A 206 -5.76 7.48 -3.38
CA THR A 206 -5.11 6.17 -3.27
C THR A 206 -4.60 5.70 -4.63
N SER A 207 -5.38 5.89 -5.70
CA SER A 207 -4.94 5.56 -7.07
C SER A 207 -3.80 6.48 -7.53
N VAL A 208 -3.85 7.78 -7.23
CA VAL A 208 -2.74 8.71 -7.51
C VAL A 208 -1.46 8.26 -6.79
N LEU A 209 -1.55 7.95 -5.48
CA LEU A 209 -0.41 7.49 -4.70
C LEU A 209 0.18 6.21 -5.28
N ILE A 210 -0.65 5.21 -5.59
CA ILE A 210 -0.21 3.97 -6.25
C ILE A 210 0.39 4.27 -7.63
N GLY A 211 -0.10 5.29 -8.34
CA GLY A 211 0.43 5.72 -9.62
C GLY A 211 1.86 6.27 -9.56
N LEU A 212 2.37 6.69 -8.39
CA LEU A 212 3.71 7.27 -8.28
C LEU A 212 4.85 6.25 -8.40
N GLY A 213 4.57 4.94 -8.35
CA GLY A 213 5.59 3.89 -8.36
C GLY A 213 6.60 4.00 -9.49
N PRO A 214 6.20 4.06 -10.78
CA PRO A 214 7.12 4.20 -11.92
C PRO A 214 8.07 5.41 -11.83
N LEU A 215 7.64 6.49 -11.16
CA LEU A 215 8.46 7.68 -10.94
C LEU A 215 9.45 7.52 -9.79
N ALA A 216 9.09 6.75 -8.75
CA ALA A 216 10.03 6.39 -7.70
C ALA A 216 11.13 5.46 -8.24
N ARG A 217 10.74 4.47 -9.05
CA ARG A 217 11.65 3.63 -9.83
C ARG A 217 10.86 2.89 -10.92
N PRO A 218 11.40 2.71 -12.15
CA PRO A 218 10.64 2.09 -13.24
C PRO A 218 10.08 0.69 -12.92
N ASP A 219 10.82 -0.14 -12.19
CA ASP A 219 10.40 -1.48 -11.77
C ASP A 219 9.21 -1.48 -10.79
N LEU A 220 9.01 -0.41 -10.03
CA LEU A 220 7.82 -0.24 -9.19
C LEU A 220 6.55 0.04 -10.00
N GLY A 221 6.65 0.19 -11.33
CA GLY A 221 5.48 0.13 -12.20
C GLY A 221 4.75 -1.19 -12.09
N LEU A 222 5.46 -2.32 -11.97
CA LEU A 222 4.84 -3.63 -11.73
C LEU A 222 4.12 -3.66 -10.38
N VAL A 223 4.76 -3.14 -9.33
CA VAL A 223 4.16 -3.06 -7.99
C VAL A 223 2.90 -2.17 -8.00
N SER A 224 2.91 -1.11 -8.80
CA SER A 224 1.75 -0.23 -8.98
C SER A 224 0.58 -0.95 -9.65
N VAL A 225 0.84 -1.76 -10.68
CA VAL A 225 -0.18 -2.60 -11.33
C VAL A 225 -0.77 -3.59 -10.33
N VAL A 226 0.05 -4.24 -9.50
CA VAL A 226 -0.42 -5.16 -8.46
C VAL A 226 -1.31 -4.44 -7.44
N PHE A 227 -0.91 -3.26 -6.95
CA PHE A 227 -1.72 -2.49 -6.01
C PHE A 227 -3.02 -1.95 -6.62
N LEU A 228 -3.01 -1.51 -7.88
CA LEU A 228 -4.24 -1.11 -8.59
C LEU A 228 -5.17 -2.29 -8.80
N GLY A 229 -4.64 -3.45 -9.20
CA GLY A 229 -5.39 -4.70 -9.30
C GLY A 229 -6.04 -5.06 -7.96
N ALA A 230 -5.28 -5.02 -6.86
CA ALA A 230 -5.81 -5.24 -5.52
C ALA A 230 -6.88 -4.21 -5.14
N GLN A 231 -6.69 -2.92 -5.46
CA GLN A 231 -7.68 -1.87 -5.25
C GLN A 231 -8.99 -2.18 -5.99
N TRP A 232 -8.92 -2.59 -7.26
CA TRP A 232 -10.11 -2.91 -8.05
C TRP A 232 -10.81 -4.18 -7.57
N LEU A 233 -10.06 -5.19 -7.11
CA LEU A 233 -10.65 -6.39 -6.49
C LEU A 233 -11.41 -6.06 -5.20
N VAL A 234 -10.90 -5.14 -4.38
CA VAL A 234 -11.53 -4.70 -3.12
C VAL A 234 -12.72 -3.78 -3.37
N VAL A 235 -12.58 -2.80 -4.27
CA VAL A 235 -13.61 -1.78 -4.51
C VAL A 235 -14.71 -2.27 -5.43
N ARG A 236 -14.36 -3.10 -6.41
CA ARG A 236 -15.20 -3.54 -7.55
C ARG A 236 -15.85 -2.36 -8.29
N PRO A 237 -15.05 -1.42 -8.83
CA PRO A 237 -15.59 -0.26 -9.53
C PRO A 237 -16.26 -0.65 -10.85
N SER A 238 -17.14 0.22 -11.36
CA SER A 238 -17.59 0.12 -12.75
C SER A 238 -16.42 0.32 -13.72
N TRP A 239 -16.57 -0.06 -15.00
CA TRP A 239 -15.53 0.17 -16.01
C TRP A 239 -15.11 1.64 -16.10
N ARG A 240 -16.05 2.58 -15.95
CA ARG A 240 -15.75 4.02 -15.90
C ARG A 240 -14.91 4.39 -14.67
N GLY A 241 -15.22 3.81 -13.51
CA GLY A 241 -14.44 3.99 -12.30
C GLY A 241 -13.03 3.39 -12.40
N MET A 242 -12.90 2.24 -13.08
CA MET A 242 -11.61 1.63 -13.38
C MET A 242 -10.75 2.53 -14.27
N LEU A 243 -11.33 3.06 -15.36
CA LEU A 243 -10.64 4.01 -16.24
C LEU A 243 -10.27 5.32 -15.53
N ALA A 244 -11.17 5.85 -14.69
CA ALA A 244 -10.87 7.04 -13.89
C ALA A 244 -9.73 6.80 -12.90
N GLY A 245 -9.71 5.64 -12.23
CA GLY A 245 -8.62 5.25 -11.33
C GLY A 245 -7.30 5.03 -12.06
N ALA A 246 -7.33 4.36 -13.21
CA ALA A 246 -6.15 4.17 -14.06
C ALA A 246 -5.61 5.50 -14.61
N GLY A 247 -6.50 6.39 -15.05
CA GLY A 247 -6.15 7.74 -15.50
C GLY A 247 -5.54 8.57 -14.36
N ALA A 248 -6.13 8.53 -13.16
CA ALA A 248 -5.59 9.23 -12.00
C ALA A 248 -4.20 8.70 -11.60
N ALA A 249 -3.98 7.39 -11.64
CA ALA A 249 -2.69 6.78 -11.38
C ALA A 249 -1.65 7.10 -12.46
N GLY A 250 -2.06 7.09 -13.74
CA GLY A 250 -1.18 7.28 -14.88
C GLY A 250 -0.91 8.75 -15.25
N ALA A 251 -1.68 9.71 -14.73
CA ALA A 251 -1.60 11.11 -15.16
C ALA A 251 -0.20 11.70 -14.96
N LEU A 252 0.36 11.61 -13.75
CA LEU A 252 1.68 12.19 -13.47
C LEU A 252 2.83 11.40 -14.13
N PRO A 253 2.89 10.05 -14.06
CA PRO A 253 3.88 9.28 -14.80
C PRO A 253 3.82 9.54 -16.31
N GLY A 254 2.62 9.59 -16.89
CA GLY A 254 2.42 9.87 -18.30
C GLY A 254 2.85 11.28 -18.69
N ALA A 255 2.55 12.29 -17.87
CA ALA A 255 3.02 13.65 -18.10
C ALA A 255 4.55 13.73 -18.05
N TYR A 256 5.19 13.03 -17.10
CA TYR A 256 6.64 12.96 -17.05
C TYR A 256 7.23 12.20 -18.25
N GLU A 257 6.56 11.16 -18.74
CA GLU A 257 7.01 10.41 -19.91
C GLU A 257 6.97 11.29 -21.18
N VAL A 258 5.94 12.12 -21.34
CA VAL A 258 5.89 13.12 -22.42
C VAL A 258 7.04 14.13 -22.28
N PHE A 259 7.30 14.62 -21.07
CA PHE A 259 8.45 15.47 -20.80
C PHE A 259 9.77 14.77 -21.14
N ARG A 260 9.94 13.52 -20.71
CA ARG A 260 11.14 12.72 -20.93
C ARG A 260 11.42 12.56 -22.43
N ALA A 261 10.39 12.17 -23.19
CA ALA A 261 10.48 12.01 -24.63
C ALA A 261 10.87 13.32 -25.33
N GLY A 262 10.25 14.44 -24.96
CA GLY A 262 10.52 15.74 -25.58
C GLY A 262 11.85 16.37 -25.16
N TYR A 263 12.24 16.23 -23.89
CA TYR A 263 13.43 16.88 -23.34
C TYR A 263 14.72 16.07 -23.60
N TYR A 264 14.69 14.75 -23.36
CA TYR A 264 15.87 13.89 -23.51
C TYR A 264 15.95 13.17 -24.87
N GLY A 265 14.86 13.12 -25.64
CA GLY A 265 14.82 12.36 -26.89
C GLY A 265 14.83 10.83 -26.71
N HIS A 266 14.52 10.35 -25.50
CA HIS A 266 14.47 8.93 -25.15
C HIS A 266 13.21 8.61 -24.36
N LEU A 267 12.75 7.35 -24.39
CA LEU A 267 11.58 6.86 -23.65
C LEU A 267 11.96 6.13 -22.34
N VAL A 268 13.26 5.97 -22.09
CA VAL A 268 13.77 5.29 -20.91
C VAL A 268 14.96 6.06 -20.36
N PRO A 269 15.18 6.02 -19.04
CA PRO A 269 16.36 6.64 -18.45
C PRO A 269 17.62 5.89 -18.91
N LEU A 270 18.77 6.58 -18.97
CA LEU A 270 20.03 6.02 -19.48
C LEU A 270 20.44 4.69 -18.80
N PRO A 271 20.25 4.51 -17.47
CA PRO A 271 20.54 3.23 -16.82
C PRO A 271 19.81 2.02 -17.43
N ALA A 272 18.62 2.20 -18.02
CA ALA A 272 17.90 1.10 -18.69
C ALA A 272 18.64 0.60 -19.93
N VAL A 273 19.32 1.50 -20.65
CA VAL A 273 20.09 1.18 -21.86
C VAL A 273 21.47 0.62 -21.50
N THR A 274 22.14 1.25 -20.54
CA THR A 274 23.55 0.98 -20.22
C THR A 274 23.77 -0.25 -19.32
N LYS A 275 22.78 -0.65 -18.52
CA LYS A 275 22.89 -1.78 -17.58
C LYS A 275 22.38 -3.12 -18.15
N GLU A 276 22.25 -3.28 -19.47
CA GLU A 276 21.70 -4.48 -20.16
C GLU A 276 20.45 -5.04 -19.45
N ALA A 277 19.43 -4.21 -19.20
CA ALA A 277 18.23 -4.63 -18.47
C ALA A 277 17.36 -5.70 -19.20
N SER A 278 17.73 -6.08 -20.43
CA SER A 278 16.97 -7.01 -21.28
C SER A 278 17.31 -8.49 -21.07
N ARG A 279 18.40 -8.82 -20.36
CA ARG A 279 18.85 -10.21 -20.17
C ARG A 279 18.56 -10.71 -18.77
N SER A 280 18.03 -11.93 -18.67
CA SER A 280 17.85 -12.62 -17.39
C SER A 280 19.07 -13.51 -17.09
N LEU A 281 19.73 -13.28 -15.95
CA LEU A 281 20.93 -14.02 -15.52
C LEU A 281 20.58 -15.09 -14.47
N TRP A 282 19.66 -16.00 -14.80
CA TRP A 282 19.14 -17.02 -13.88
C TRP A 282 20.24 -17.85 -13.20
N GLY A 283 21.29 -18.23 -13.95
CA GLY A 283 22.41 -18.99 -13.40
C GLY A 283 23.14 -18.27 -12.26
N ARG A 284 23.35 -16.95 -12.36
CA ARG A 284 23.92 -16.16 -11.25
C ARG A 284 22.98 -16.08 -10.06
N GLY A 285 21.67 -15.96 -10.33
CA GLY A 285 20.64 -15.97 -9.28
C GLY A 285 20.66 -17.26 -8.47
N LEU A 286 20.77 -18.41 -9.13
CA LEU A 286 20.92 -19.71 -8.46
C LEU A 286 22.24 -19.80 -7.67
N GLY A 287 23.32 -19.17 -8.16
CA GLY A 287 24.58 -19.03 -7.42
C GLY A 287 24.40 -18.33 -6.09
N TYR A 288 23.71 -17.18 -6.05
CA TYR A 288 23.45 -16.46 -4.79
C TYR A 288 22.59 -17.26 -3.81
N VAL A 289 21.67 -18.10 -4.29
CA VAL A 289 20.89 -19.00 -3.42
C VAL A 289 21.78 -20.09 -2.83
N ALA A 290 22.72 -20.63 -3.62
CA ALA A 290 23.69 -21.59 -3.13
C ALA A 290 24.63 -20.97 -2.09
N ASP A 291 25.15 -19.76 -2.32
CA ASP A 291 26.02 -19.03 -1.38
C ASP A 291 25.31 -18.74 -0.03
N LEU A 292 24.00 -18.55 -0.04
CA LEU A 292 23.21 -18.40 1.18
C LEU A 292 23.17 -19.69 2.01
N ALA A 293 23.18 -20.85 1.34
CA ALA A 293 23.10 -22.17 1.98
C ALA A 293 24.49 -22.76 2.32
N LEU A 294 25.54 -22.29 1.65
CA LEU A 294 26.91 -22.77 1.75
C LEU A 294 27.85 -21.57 1.97
N PRO A 295 28.07 -21.15 3.23
CA PRO A 295 28.98 -20.05 3.53
C PRO A 295 30.45 -20.38 3.21
#